data_AF-A0A351Q4N8-F1
#
_entry.id   AF-A0A351Q4N8-F1
#
_cell.length_a   1.000
_cell.length_b   1.000
_cell.length_c   1.000
_cell.angle_alpha   90.00
_cell.angle_beta   90.00
_cell.angle_gamma   90.00
#
_symmetry.space_group_name_H-M   'P 1'
#
loop_
_entity.id
_entity.type
_entity.pdbx_description
1 polymer ?
#
loop_
_entity_poly.entity_id
_entity_poly.type
_entity_poly.pdbx_seq_one_letter_code
_entity_poly.pdbx_strand_id
1 'polypeptide(L)' 'DEAGMVRHQVVNDLPLGRNVDEMLRMVDALSFHEEHGEVCPAGWTKGDAGMKDTTAGVAEYLAEHAGKL' A
#
# COMPACT_ATOMS: atom_id res chain seq x y z
N ASP A 1 -13.47 3.42 -3.50
CA ASP A 1 -13.85 2.24 -2.69
C ASP A 1 -15.32 1.94 -2.94
N GLU A 2 -15.91 0.95 -2.25
CA GLU A 2 -17.34 0.63 -2.40
C GLU A 2 -18.26 1.78 -1.95
N ALA A 3 -17.77 2.70 -1.11
CA ALA A 3 -18.48 3.90 -0.67
C ALA A 3 -18.39 5.08 -1.66
N GLY A 4 -17.71 4.91 -2.80
CA GLY A 4 -17.52 5.96 -3.80
C GLY A 4 -16.50 7.04 -3.42
N MET A 5 -15.70 6.84 -2.38
CA MET A 5 -14.61 7.74 -1.99
C MET A 5 -13.36 7.46 -2.83
N VAL A 6 -12.74 8.53 -3.32
CA VAL A 6 -11.48 8.47 -4.07
C VAL A 6 -10.33 8.21 -3.10
N ARG A 7 -9.60 7.10 -3.30
CA ARG A 7 -8.45 6.71 -2.46
C ARG A 7 -7.10 6.94 -3.10
N HIS A 8 -7.04 6.96 -4.43
CA HIS A 8 -5.80 7.10 -5.18
C HIS A 8 -6.10 7.79 -6.52
N GLN A 9 -5.21 8.70 -6.92
CA GLN A 9 -5.27 9.39 -8.21
C GLN A 9 -3.86 9.49 -8.80
N VAL A 10 -3.74 9.27 -10.11
CA VAL A 10 -2.51 9.47 -10.87
C VAL A 10 -2.83 10.25 -12.13
N VAL A 11 -2.06 11.31 -12.36
CA VAL A 11 -2.14 12.14 -13.55
C VAL A 11 -0.74 12.21 -14.14
N ASN A 12 -0.61 11.76 -15.37
CA ASN A 12 0.62 11.83 -16.13
C ASN A 12 0.46 12.83 -17.28
N ASP A 13 1.55 13.49 -17.67
CA ASP A 13 1.59 14.28 -18.90
C ASP A 13 1.49 13.37 -20.14
N LEU A 14 1.16 13.96 -21.30
CA LEU A 14 0.86 13.25 -22.55
C LEU A 14 1.89 12.17 -22.97
N PRO A 15 3.21 12.36 -22.84
CA PRO A 15 4.17 11.35 -23.29
C PRO A 15 4.42 10.24 -22.26
N LEU A 16 3.79 10.27 -21.08
CA LEU A 16 4.12 9.39 -19.95
C LEU A 16 3.02 8.35 -19.70
N GLY A 17 3.27 7.12 -20.18
CA GLY A 17 2.40 5.97 -19.92
C GLY A 17 2.23 5.67 -18.43
N ARG A 18 1.06 5.14 -18.05
CA ARG A 18 0.79 4.64 -16.71
C ARG A 18 1.19 3.16 -16.61
N ASN A 19 1.48 2.69 -15.41
CA ASN A 19 1.73 1.28 -15.13
C ASN A 19 0.45 0.61 -14.60
N VAL A 20 -0.07 -0.41 -15.30
CA VAL A 20 -1.29 -1.14 -14.90
C VAL A 20 -1.06 -1.96 -13.65
N ASP A 21 0.12 -2.58 -13.49
CA ASP A 21 0.45 -3.38 -12.32
C ASP A 21 0.41 -2.53 -11.05
N GLU A 22 0.82 -1.26 -11.15
CA GLU A 22 0.72 -0.31 -10.04
C GLU A 22 -0.74 0.04 -9.70
N MET A 23 -1.62 0.13 -10.70
CA MET A 23 -3.04 0.35 -10.45
C MET A 23 -3.68 -0.84 -9.73
N LEU A 24 -3.32 -2.07 -10.12
CA LEU A 24 -3.76 -3.29 -9.44
C LEU A 24 -3.21 -3.36 -8.02
N ARG A 25 -1.92 -3.05 -7.83
CA ARG A 25 -1.26 -3.02 -6.51
C ARG A 25 -2.00 -2.09 -5.55
N MET A 26 -2.44 -0.92 -6.02
CA MET A 26 -3.20 0.02 -5.20
C MET A 26 -4.60 -0.50 -4.81
N VAL A 27 -5.26 -1.28 -5.68
CA VAL A 27 -6.54 -1.94 -5.37
C VAL A 27 -6.35 -3.05 -4.33
N ASP A 28 -5.30 -3.87 -4.49
CA ASP A 28 -4.95 -4.92 -3.52
C ASP A 28 -4.60 -4.31 -2.16
N ALA A 29 -3.84 -3.20 -2.13
CA ALA A 29 -3.45 -2.51 -0.90
C ALA A 29 -4.67 -1.94 -0.15
N LEU A 30 -5.62 -1.36 -0.88
CA LEU A 30 -6.86 -0.87 -0.29
C LEU A 30 -7.68 -2.03 0.32
N SER A 31 -7.84 -3.12 -0.45
CA SER A 31 -8.58 -4.31 0.01
C SER A 31 -7.93 -4.90 1.27
N PHE A 32 -6.60 -5.00 1.30
CA PHE A 32 -5.86 -5.48 2.47
C PHE A 32 -6.10 -4.61 3.70
N HIS A 33 -6.01 -3.28 3.54
CA HIS A 33 -6.24 -2.33 4.63
C HIS A 33 -7.68 -2.41 5.16
N GLU A 34 -8.67 -2.51 4.28
CA GLU A 34 -10.08 -2.63 4.67
C GLU A 34 -10.38 -3.95 5.41
N GLU A 35 -9.70 -5.05 5.05
CA GLU A 35 -9.88 -6.36 5.68
C GLU A 35 -9.12 -6.50 7.02
N HIS A 36 -7.88 -5.99 7.10
CA HIS A 36 -6.99 -6.25 8.24
C HIS A 36 -6.89 -5.06 9.20
N GLY A 37 -7.21 -3.84 8.75
CA GLY A 37 -6.97 -2.60 9.50
C GLY A 37 -5.48 -2.20 9.59
N GLU A 38 -4.59 -2.93 8.93
CA GLU A 38 -3.16 -2.63 8.87
C GLU A 38 -2.84 -1.72 7.69
N VAL A 39 -1.76 -0.94 7.78
CA VAL A 39 -1.29 -0.10 6.67
C VAL A 39 -0.28 -0.85 5.79
N CYS A 40 -0.27 -0.53 4.50
CA CYS A 40 0.65 -1.09 3.52
C CYS A 40 1.95 -0.24 3.43
N PRO A 41 3.12 -0.80 3.76
CA PRO A 41 4.41 -0.11 3.65
C PRO A 41 4.81 0.21 2.20
N ALA A 42 5.91 0.95 2.03
CA ALA A 42 6.40 1.31 0.71
C ALA A 42 6.74 0.06 -0.12
N GLY A 43 6.28 0.04 -1.38
CA GLY A 43 6.50 -1.10 -2.26
C GLY A 43 5.71 -2.37 -1.90
N TRP A 44 4.79 -2.31 -0.93
CA TRP A 44 3.96 -3.45 -0.54
C TRP A 44 3.24 -4.05 -1.74
N THR A 45 3.31 -5.38 -1.83
CA THR A 45 2.60 -6.21 -2.79
C THR A 45 1.78 -7.27 -2.06
N LYS A 46 0.81 -7.86 -2.76
CA LYS A 46 -0.05 -8.89 -2.20
C LYS A 46 0.76 -10.06 -1.64
N GLY A 47 0.62 -10.31 -0.34
CA GLY A 47 1.36 -11.34 0.40
C GLY A 47 2.47 -10.80 1.30
N ASP A 48 2.86 -9.53 1.14
CA ASP A 48 3.78 -8.86 2.06
C ASP A 48 3.10 -8.55 3.40
N ALA A 49 3.90 -8.50 4.47
CA ALA A 49 3.43 -8.13 5.80
C ALA A 49 2.93 -6.67 5.81
N GLY A 50 1.76 -6.47 6.40
CA GLY A 50 1.26 -5.15 6.76
C GLY A 50 1.99 -4.58 7.99
N MET A 51 1.67 -3.35 8.32
CA MET A 51 2.23 -2.65 9.49
C MET A 51 1.10 -2.04 10.30
N LYS A 52 1.15 -2.16 11.63
CA LYS A 52 0.21 -1.45 12.50
C LYS A 52 0.56 0.04 12.54
N ASP A 53 -0.45 0.90 12.46
CA ASP A 53 -0.33 2.36 12.41
C ASP A 53 -0.02 3.02 13.78
N THR A 54 0.68 2.29 14.67
CA THR A 54 1.09 2.75 15.99
C THR A 54 2.61 2.84 16.08
N THR A 55 3.13 3.69 16.96
CA THR A 55 4.59 3.84 17.16
C THR A 55 5.28 2.50 17.48
N ALA A 56 4.63 1.66 18.30
CA ALA A 56 5.13 0.33 18.63
C ALA A 56 5.11 -0.61 17.40
N GLY A 57 4.01 -0.60 16.63
CA GLY A 57 3.88 -1.40 15.41
C GLY A 57 4.87 -1.04 14.32
N VAL A 58 5.16 0.26 14.15
CA VAL A 58 6.20 0.73 13.23
C VAL A 58 7.58 0.26 13.69
N ALA A 59 7.89 0.36 14.99
CA ALA A 59 9.17 -0.09 15.52
C ALA A 59 9.38 -1.61 15.35
N GLU A 60 8.32 -2.39 15.60
CA GLU A 60 8.29 -3.85 15.39
C GLU A 60 8.54 -4.20 13.91
N TYR A 61 7.76 -3.59 13.01
CA TYR A 61 7.90 -3.84 11.57
C TYR A 61 9.31 -3.52 11.05
N LEU A 62 9.85 -2.35 11.42
CA LEU A 62 11.19 -1.93 11.01
C LEU A 62 12.28 -2.83 11.58
N ALA A 63 12.14 -3.32 12.81
CA ALA A 63 13.12 -4.23 13.41
C ALA A 63 13.17 -5.58 12.67
N GLU A 64 12.02 -6.10 12.24
CA GLU A 64 11.93 -7.37 11.51
C GLU A 64 12.34 -7.25 10.03
N HIS A 65 12.11 -6.09 9.41
CA HIS A 65 12.26 -5.89 7.96
C HIS A 65 13.45 -4.98 7.59
N ALA A 66 14.31 -4.60 8.55
CA ALA A 66 15.44 -3.70 8.35
C ALA A 66 16.37 -4.06 7.18
N GLY A 67 16.55 -5.35 6.89
CA GLY A 67 17.43 -5.82 5.81
C GLY A 67 16.83 -5.75 4.39
N LYS A 68 15.54 -5.39 4.26
CA LYS A 68 14.82 -5.31 2.98
C LYS A 68 14.44 -3.88 2.59
N LEU A 69 14.72 -2.90 3.46
CA LEU A 69 14.53 -1.47 3.23
C LEU A 69 15.78 -0.86 2.59
#